data_AF-A0A382ADI1-F1
#
_entry.id   AF-A0A382ADI1-F1
#
_cell.length_a   1.000
_cell.length_b   1.000
_cell.length_c   1.000
_cell.angle_alpha   90.00
_cell.angle_beta   90.00
_cell.angle_gamma   90.00
#
_symmetry.space_group_name_H-M   'P 1'
#
loop_
_entity.id
_entity.type
_entity.pdbx_description
1 polymer ?
#
loop_
_entity_poly.entity_id
_entity_poly.type
_entity_poly.pdbx_seq_one_letter_code
_entity_poly.pdbx_strand_id
1 'polypeptide(L)'
;MPAPSMPGAFIIIPIVLAMVLACIVIAKPAILRNGGGQILGFFALFLLPISVGGMGGAILNDNAQTTEYCLSCHIMDDWGQSLHVDDNEFVPADHFQNFLVSRDKSCYVCHSDFAWYGGITAKIRGMKHVYVQYIGTMPEPLDIELYEPYNNRECLQCHQGARSYEESRHHRKEEDMLARINSNALSCMESKCHDVQHNIDELDDYDEDEFWQETID
;
A
#
# COMPACT_ATOMS: atom_id res chain seq x y z
N MET A 1 8.64 11.53 -6.98
CA MET A 1 7.93 12.62 -7.68
C MET A 1 6.46 12.47 -7.34
N PRO A 2 5.80 13.46 -6.73
CA PRO A 2 4.36 13.36 -6.49
C PRO A 2 3.67 13.23 -7.86
N ALA A 3 2.79 12.23 -8.00
CA ALA A 3 1.96 12.12 -9.18
C ALA A 3 1.17 13.43 -9.34
N PRO A 4 1.04 13.99 -10.55
CA PRO A 4 0.23 15.18 -10.74
C PRO A 4 -1.20 14.85 -10.28
N SER A 5 -1.66 15.54 -9.24
CA SER A 5 -3.03 15.42 -8.75
C SER A 5 -3.96 15.80 -9.90
N MET A 6 -4.56 14.79 -10.55
CA MET A 6 -5.53 15.02 -11.62
C MET A 6 -6.67 15.87 -11.03
N PRO A 7 -6.94 17.08 -11.57
CA PRO A 7 -7.97 17.94 -11.02
C PRO A 7 -9.29 17.18 -10.98
N GLY A 8 -10.02 17.18 -9.86
CA GLY A 8 -11.25 16.39 -9.70
C GLY A 8 -12.29 16.60 -10.82
N ALA A 9 -12.25 17.76 -11.48
CA ALA A 9 -13.02 18.07 -12.69
C ALA A 9 -12.80 17.06 -13.84
N PHE A 10 -11.58 16.54 -14.04
CA PHE A 10 -11.25 15.56 -15.08
C PHE A 10 -11.94 14.20 -14.90
N ILE A 11 -12.42 13.90 -13.69
CA ILE A 11 -13.10 12.64 -13.37
C ILE A 11 -14.61 12.86 -13.28
N ILE A 12 -15.04 13.96 -12.66
CA ILE A 12 -16.46 14.27 -12.45
C ILE A 12 -17.17 14.54 -13.78
N ILE A 13 -16.56 15.30 -14.70
CA ILE A 13 -17.16 15.64 -16.00
C ILE A 13 -17.50 14.39 -16.82
N PRO A 14 -16.57 13.43 -17.06
CA PRO A 14 -16.90 12.25 -17.85
C PRO A 14 -17.89 11.33 -17.13
N ILE A 15 -17.91 11.25 -15.79
CA ILE A 15 -18.94 10.51 -15.04
C ILE A 15 -20.33 11.10 -15.30
N VAL A 16 -20.48 12.42 -15.14
CA VAL A 16 -21.77 13.10 -15.36
C VAL A 16 -22.20 12.95 -16.81
N LEU A 17 -21.28 13.12 -17.77
CA LEU A 17 -21.56 12.91 -19.18
C LEU A 17 -22.00 11.47 -19.47
N ALA A 18 -21.36 10.46 -18.85
CA ALA A 18 -21.76 9.06 -18.95
C ALA A 18 -23.20 8.85 -18.53
N MET A 19 -23.55 9.35 -17.34
CA MET A 19 -24.88 9.20 -16.77
C MET A 19 -25.94 9.90 -17.62
N VAL A 20 -25.67 11.14 -18.06
CA VAL A 20 -26.60 11.90 -18.90
C VAL A 20 -26.84 11.18 -20.24
N LEU A 21 -25.78 10.74 -20.92
CA LEU A 21 -25.91 10.04 -22.20
C LEU A 21 -26.62 8.69 -22.02
N ALA A 22 -26.30 7.94 -20.96
CA ALA A 22 -26.98 6.69 -20.64
C ALA A 22 -28.48 6.92 -20.38
N CYS A 23 -28.83 7.93 -19.57
CA CYS A 23 -30.23 8.31 -19.31
C CYS A 23 -30.97 8.71 -20.60
N ILE A 24 -30.33 9.47 -21.50
CA ILE A 24 -30.94 9.87 -22.78
C ILE A 24 -31.20 8.65 -23.66
N VAL A 25 -30.25 7.73 -23.76
CA VAL A 25 -30.39 6.51 -24.58
C VAL A 25 -31.49 5.60 -24.02
N ILE A 26 -31.56 5.45 -22.69
CA ILE A 26 -32.59 4.65 -22.01
C ILE A 26 -33.97 5.30 -22.17
N ALA A 27 -34.08 6.62 -22.02
CA ALA A 27 -35.35 7.34 -22.12
C ALA A 27 -35.86 7.47 -23.58
N LYS A 28 -34.96 7.48 -24.55
CA LYS A 28 -35.28 7.62 -25.98
C LYS A 28 -34.60 6.53 -26.83
N PRO A 29 -35.05 5.26 -26.71
CA PRO A 29 -34.44 4.15 -27.44
C PRO A 29 -34.59 4.28 -28.96
N ALA A 30 -35.53 5.11 -29.43
CA ALA A 30 -35.69 5.44 -30.84
C ALA A 30 -34.42 6.04 -31.49
N ILE A 31 -33.54 6.66 -30.69
CA ILE A 31 -32.24 7.18 -31.16
C ILE A 31 -31.37 6.05 -31.71
N LEU A 32 -31.48 4.83 -31.16
CA LEU A 32 -30.70 3.66 -31.57
C LEU A 32 -31.14 3.03 -32.92
N ARG A 33 -32.15 3.59 -33.59
CA ARG A 33 -32.69 3.00 -34.85
C ARG A 33 -31.89 3.36 -36.10
N ASN A 34 -31.09 4.43 -36.04
CA ASN A 34 -30.22 4.87 -37.15
C ASN A 34 -28.76 4.51 -36.85
N GLY A 35 -27.94 4.25 -37.88
CA GLY A 35 -26.54 3.83 -37.71
C GLY A 35 -25.70 4.77 -36.82
N GLY A 36 -25.89 6.09 -36.94
CA GLY A 36 -25.21 7.05 -36.06
C GLY A 36 -25.64 6.97 -34.59
N GLY A 37 -26.90 6.65 -34.33
CA GLY A 37 -27.40 6.47 -32.97
C GLY A 37 -26.99 5.13 -32.34
N GLN A 38 -26.82 4.08 -33.15
CA GLN A 38 -26.22 2.82 -32.70
C GLN A 38 -24.78 3.02 -32.23
N ILE A 39 -23.99 3.78 -32.99
CA ILE A 39 -22.62 4.16 -32.61
C ILE A 39 -22.65 4.97 -31.32
N LEU A 40 -23.47 6.02 -31.24
CA LEU A 40 -23.61 6.84 -30.02
C LEU A 40 -24.00 5.99 -28.81
N GLY A 41 -24.96 5.07 -28.97
CA GLY A 41 -25.39 4.16 -27.91
C GLY A 41 -24.28 3.24 -27.42
N PHE A 42 -23.46 2.72 -28.34
CA PHE A 42 -22.29 1.91 -27.99
C PHE A 42 -21.28 2.71 -27.14
N PHE A 43 -20.96 3.94 -27.56
CA PHE A 43 -20.06 4.80 -26.79
C PHE A 43 -20.65 5.18 -25.42
N ALA A 44 -21.93 5.55 -25.38
CA ALA A 44 -22.61 6.01 -24.18
C ALA A 44 -22.81 4.90 -23.13
N LEU A 45 -23.14 3.68 -23.56
CA LEU A 45 -23.48 2.58 -22.64
C LEU A 45 -22.30 1.66 -22.33
N PHE A 46 -21.27 1.61 -23.18
CA PHE A 46 -20.15 0.69 -23.00
C PHE A 46 -18.82 1.42 -22.91
N LEU A 47 -18.37 2.06 -23.98
CA LEU A 47 -16.99 2.54 -24.06
C LEU A 47 -16.69 3.62 -23.01
N LEU A 48 -17.61 4.56 -22.83
CA LEU A 48 -17.44 5.66 -21.90
C LEU A 48 -17.53 5.17 -20.44
N PRO A 49 -18.54 4.39 -20.00
CA PRO A 49 -18.54 3.78 -18.67
C PRO A 49 -17.32 2.91 -18.37
N ILE A 50 -16.84 2.11 -19.33
CA ILE A 50 -15.63 1.30 -19.18
C ILE A 50 -14.40 2.20 -19.00
N SER A 51 -14.25 3.26 -19.79
CA SER A 51 -13.13 4.19 -19.65
C SER A 51 -13.12 4.90 -18.29
N VAL A 52 -14.29 5.34 -17.83
CA VAL A 52 -14.46 6.01 -16.54
C VAL A 52 -14.19 5.03 -15.39
N GLY A 53 -14.72 3.81 -15.47
CA GLY A 53 -14.45 2.75 -14.50
C GLY A 53 -12.97 2.37 -14.47
N GLY A 54 -12.30 2.29 -15.62
CA GLY A 54 -10.88 2.01 -15.72
C GLY A 54 -10.02 3.13 -15.10
N MET A 55 -10.35 4.39 -15.38
CA MET A 55 -9.67 5.54 -14.76
C MET A 55 -9.89 5.59 -13.24
N GLY A 56 -11.13 5.41 -12.79
CA GLY A 56 -11.46 5.38 -11.37
C GLY A 56 -10.76 4.23 -10.64
N GLY A 57 -10.70 3.05 -11.27
CA GLY A 57 -9.97 1.89 -10.77
C GLY A 57 -8.47 2.15 -10.66
N ALA A 58 -7.86 2.84 -11.64
CA ALA A 58 -6.45 3.19 -11.60
C ALA A 58 -6.11 4.16 -10.45
N ILE A 59 -6.99 5.13 -10.18
CA ILE A 59 -6.81 6.09 -9.08
C ILE A 59 -6.97 5.40 -7.73
N LEU A 60 -8.04 4.61 -7.56
CA LEU A 60 -8.25 3.82 -6.34
C LEU A 60 -7.09 2.86 -6.10
N ASN A 61 -6.55 2.28 -7.17
CA ASN A 61 -5.40 1.39 -7.10
C ASN A 61 -4.14 2.09 -6.58
N ASP A 62 -3.90 3.35 -6.94
CA ASP A 62 -2.76 4.13 -6.45
C ASP A 62 -2.99 4.61 -5.01
N ASN A 63 -4.18 5.14 -4.71
CA ASN A 63 -4.56 5.55 -3.35
C ASN A 63 -4.49 4.39 -2.36
N ALA A 64 -4.87 3.18 -2.76
CA ALA A 64 -4.81 1.98 -1.90
C ALA A 64 -3.37 1.52 -1.58
N GLN A 65 -2.35 2.24 -2.07
CA GLN A 65 -0.94 2.01 -1.74
C GLN A 65 -0.38 3.09 -0.83
N THR A 66 -1.18 4.10 -0.46
CA THR A 66 -0.67 5.20 0.36
C THR A 66 -0.68 4.85 1.84
N THR A 67 0.29 5.38 2.58
CA THR A 67 0.37 5.29 4.04
C THR A 67 -0.89 5.86 4.68
N GLU A 68 -1.40 7.00 4.18
CA GLU A 68 -2.66 7.59 4.63
C GLU A 68 -3.84 6.62 4.50
N TYR A 69 -3.93 5.88 3.38
CA TYR A 69 -4.99 4.90 3.21
C TYR A 69 -4.85 3.71 4.17
N CYS A 70 -3.63 3.20 4.37
CA CYS A 70 -3.35 2.12 5.31
C CYS A 70 -3.73 2.50 6.75
N LEU A 71 -3.42 3.74 7.16
CA LEU A 71 -3.71 4.28 8.50
C LEU A 71 -5.11 4.89 8.62
N SER A 72 -5.96 4.79 7.60
CA SER A 72 -7.32 5.34 7.66
C SER A 72 -8.26 4.54 8.57
N CYS A 73 -7.86 3.34 8.99
CA CYS A 73 -8.57 2.50 9.93
C CYS A 73 -7.94 2.64 11.33
N HIS A 74 -8.75 3.00 12.34
CA HIS A 74 -8.26 3.19 13.73
C HIS A 74 -7.48 2.00 14.29
N ILE A 75 -7.79 0.77 13.85
CA ILE A 75 -7.07 -0.42 14.31
C ILE A 75 -5.60 -0.41 13.89
N MET A 76 -5.21 0.41 12.92
CA MET A 76 -3.83 0.55 12.46
C MET A 76 -3.09 1.71 13.14
N ASP A 77 -3.72 2.43 14.09
CA ASP A 77 -3.13 3.63 14.71
C ASP A 77 -1.78 3.34 15.37
N ASP A 78 -1.65 2.23 16.09
CA ASP A 78 -0.41 1.83 16.78
C ASP A 78 0.73 1.53 15.79
N TRP A 79 0.42 0.90 14.65
CA TRP A 79 1.38 0.73 13.55
C TRP A 79 1.80 2.06 12.93
N GLY A 80 0.91 3.05 12.92
CA GLY A 80 1.21 4.42 12.53
C GLY A 80 2.14 5.11 13.54
N GLN A 81 1.87 4.96 14.84
CA GLN A 81 2.69 5.49 15.92
C GLN A 81 4.11 4.91 15.90
N SER A 82 4.24 3.61 15.60
CA SER A 82 5.56 2.96 15.49
C SER A 82 6.45 3.54 14.38
N LEU A 83 5.89 4.32 13.42
CA LEU A 83 6.69 5.03 12.41
C LEU A 83 7.42 6.25 13.00
N HIS A 84 6.99 6.69 14.18
CA HIS A 84 7.42 7.91 14.85
C HIS A 84 8.22 7.65 16.13
N VAL A 85 8.54 6.41 16.49
CA VAL A 85 9.45 6.15 17.62
C VAL A 85 10.84 6.73 17.29
N ASP A 86 11.44 7.53 18.18
CA ASP A 86 12.78 8.13 18.02
C ASP A 86 13.89 7.11 18.36
N ASP A 87 13.79 5.93 17.74
CA ASP A 87 14.76 4.85 17.85
C ASP A 87 14.99 4.25 16.46
N ASN A 88 16.25 4.28 16.00
CA ASN A 88 16.61 3.71 14.70
C ASN A 88 16.71 2.17 14.73
N GLU A 89 16.56 1.53 15.89
CA GLU A 89 16.39 0.08 15.97
C GLU A 89 15.03 -0.37 15.42
N PHE A 90 13.98 0.46 15.57
CA PHE A 90 12.68 0.23 14.94
C PHE A 90 12.82 0.33 13.42
N VAL A 91 12.80 -0.81 12.74
CA VAL A 91 12.86 -0.89 11.28
C VAL A 91 11.87 0.07 10.59
N PRO A 92 10.57 0.10 10.95
CA PRO A 92 9.63 1.01 10.29
C PRO A 92 9.92 2.49 10.56
N ALA A 93 10.38 2.84 11.77
CA ALA A 93 10.74 4.21 12.14
C ALA A 93 11.95 4.70 11.35
N ASP A 94 13.05 3.93 11.34
CA ASP A 94 14.26 4.25 10.58
C ASP A 94 13.94 4.45 9.09
N HIS A 95 13.13 3.55 8.52
CA HIS A 95 12.79 3.62 7.09
C HIS A 95 11.88 4.81 6.75
N PHE A 96 10.95 5.16 7.64
CA PHE A 96 9.99 6.26 7.44
C PHE A 96 10.63 7.63 7.69
N GLN A 97 11.32 7.79 8.82
CA GLN A 97 11.85 9.07 9.27
C GLN A 97 13.06 9.50 8.43
N ASN A 98 13.94 8.55 8.07
CA ASN A 98 15.15 8.82 7.27
C ASN A 98 14.93 8.77 5.75
N PHE A 99 13.68 8.70 5.27
CA PHE A 99 13.33 8.64 3.84
C PHE A 99 14.03 7.48 3.08
N LEU A 100 14.30 6.37 3.74
CA LEU A 100 14.84 5.16 3.08
C LEU A 100 13.77 4.52 2.19
N VAL A 101 12.49 4.73 2.53
CA VAL A 101 11.35 4.50 1.66
C VAL A 101 10.52 5.78 1.50
N SER A 102 9.65 5.80 0.48
CA SER A 102 8.72 6.92 0.29
C SER A 102 7.71 6.95 1.42
N ARG A 103 7.67 8.05 2.21
CA ARG A 103 6.67 8.27 3.28
C ARG A 103 5.23 8.06 2.84
N ASP A 104 4.92 8.46 1.61
CA ASP A 104 3.58 8.27 1.03
C ASP A 104 3.21 6.80 0.83
N LYS A 105 4.17 5.87 0.75
CA LYS A 105 3.91 4.44 0.44
C LYS A 105 4.61 3.49 1.41
N SER A 106 4.99 3.95 2.60
CA SER A 106 5.84 3.21 3.53
C SER A 106 5.26 1.86 3.93
N CYS A 107 3.96 1.80 4.26
CA CYS A 107 3.31 0.53 4.59
C CYS A 107 3.29 -0.42 3.38
N TYR A 108 2.92 0.09 2.20
CA TYR A 108 2.76 -0.73 1.01
C TYR A 108 4.08 -1.31 0.50
N VAL A 109 5.19 -0.56 0.62
CA VAL A 109 6.51 -1.01 0.16
C VAL A 109 6.96 -2.28 0.88
N CYS A 110 6.69 -2.43 2.17
CA CYS A 110 7.10 -3.62 2.93
C CYS A 110 6.01 -4.69 3.01
N HIS A 111 4.72 -4.31 3.00
CA HIS A 111 3.60 -5.24 3.20
C HIS A 111 2.91 -5.70 1.91
N SER A 112 3.38 -5.26 0.74
CA SER A 112 3.00 -5.87 -0.53
C SER A 112 4.08 -6.85 -0.96
N ASP A 113 3.66 -8.01 -1.47
CA ASP A 113 4.59 -8.98 -2.03
C ASP A 113 5.11 -8.45 -3.39
N PHE A 114 6.42 -8.41 -3.59
CA PHE A 114 7.05 -8.03 -4.85
C PHE A 114 7.06 -9.13 -5.93
N ALA A 115 6.41 -10.27 -5.69
CA ALA A 115 6.12 -11.22 -6.76
C ALA A 115 5.25 -10.58 -7.86
N TRP A 116 5.31 -11.13 -9.07
CA TRP A 116 4.51 -10.66 -10.22
C TRP A 116 2.99 -10.58 -9.95
N TYR A 117 2.48 -11.33 -8.97
CA TYR A 117 1.10 -11.29 -8.50
C TYR A 117 0.91 -10.57 -7.16
N GLY A 118 1.97 -10.17 -6.47
CA GLY A 118 1.88 -9.77 -5.08
C GLY A 118 1.13 -8.45 -4.86
N GLY A 119 1.14 -7.52 -5.83
CA GLY A 119 0.23 -6.38 -5.84
C GLY A 119 -1.26 -6.74 -5.95
N ILE A 120 -1.59 -7.85 -6.63
CA ILE A 120 -2.98 -8.36 -6.71
C ILE A 120 -3.34 -9.05 -5.39
N THR A 121 -2.45 -9.90 -4.86
CA THR A 121 -2.66 -10.59 -3.59
C THR A 121 -2.84 -9.60 -2.44
N ALA A 122 -2.01 -8.55 -2.37
CA ALA A 122 -2.14 -7.47 -1.40
C ALA A 122 -3.52 -6.79 -1.48
N LYS A 123 -4.05 -6.56 -2.68
CA LYS A 123 -5.39 -5.98 -2.86
C LYS A 123 -6.50 -6.92 -2.45
N ILE A 124 -6.38 -8.22 -2.73
CA ILE A 124 -7.35 -9.22 -2.27
C ILE A 124 -7.34 -9.29 -0.73
N ARG A 125 -6.16 -9.27 -0.10
CA ARG A 125 -6.01 -9.21 1.36
C ARG A 125 -6.61 -7.92 1.92
N GLY A 126 -6.37 -6.77 1.28
CA GLY A 126 -7.00 -5.50 1.63
C GLY A 126 -8.53 -5.55 1.57
N MET A 127 -9.11 -6.18 0.54
CA MET A 127 -10.57 -6.39 0.46
C MET A 127 -11.10 -7.28 1.59
N LYS A 128 -10.33 -8.28 2.02
CA LYS A 128 -10.65 -9.09 3.20
C LYS A 128 -10.63 -8.24 4.47
N HIS A 129 -9.69 -7.32 4.62
CA HIS A 129 -9.64 -6.40 5.77
C HIS A 129 -10.86 -5.49 5.80
N VAL A 130 -11.25 -4.91 4.66
CA VAL A 130 -12.51 -4.14 4.55
C VAL A 130 -13.71 -4.99 4.94
N TYR A 131 -13.79 -6.23 4.47
CA TYR A 131 -14.89 -7.13 4.84
C TYR A 131 -14.94 -7.39 6.36
N VAL A 132 -13.80 -7.70 6.97
CA VAL A 132 -13.71 -7.95 8.43
C VAL A 132 -14.05 -6.68 9.21
N GLN A 133 -13.60 -5.51 8.76
CA GLN A 133 -13.86 -4.22 9.37
C GLN A 133 -15.35 -3.87 9.43
N TYR A 134 -16.09 -4.11 8.33
CA TYR A 134 -17.48 -3.66 8.20
C TYR A 134 -18.52 -4.73 8.56
N ILE A 135 -18.19 -6.01 8.37
CA ILE A 135 -19.17 -7.11 8.42
C ILE A 135 -18.72 -8.21 9.39
N GLY A 136 -17.42 -8.37 9.59
CA GLY A 136 -16.86 -9.45 10.41
C GLY A 136 -16.64 -9.09 11.87
N THR A 137 -15.88 -9.96 12.55
CA THR A 137 -15.35 -9.71 13.89
C THR A 137 -13.89 -9.31 13.75
N MET A 138 -13.54 -8.16 14.29
CA MET A 138 -12.20 -7.62 14.26
C MET A 138 -11.34 -8.32 15.32
N PRO A 139 -10.12 -8.77 14.98
CA PRO A 139 -9.18 -9.25 16.00
C PRO A 139 -8.74 -8.11 16.92
N GLU A 140 -8.22 -8.45 18.10
CA GLU A 140 -7.49 -7.48 18.92
C GLU A 140 -6.18 -7.09 18.21
N PRO A 141 -5.64 -5.88 18.40
CA PRO A 141 -4.42 -5.43 17.71
C PRO A 141 -3.25 -6.42 17.82
N LEU A 142 -3.01 -6.97 19.01
CA LEU A 142 -1.91 -7.91 19.27
C LEU A 142 -2.09 -9.27 18.57
N ASP A 143 -3.30 -9.59 18.11
CA ASP A 143 -3.59 -10.82 17.35
C ASP A 143 -3.43 -10.61 15.83
N ILE A 144 -3.08 -9.40 15.37
CA ILE A 144 -2.90 -9.10 13.94
C ILE A 144 -1.51 -9.58 13.50
N GLU A 145 -1.51 -10.69 12.78
CA GLU A 145 -0.30 -11.29 12.21
C GLU A 145 -0.29 -11.22 10.68
N LEU A 146 0.92 -11.34 10.10
CA LEU A 146 1.06 -11.56 8.67
C LEU A 146 0.46 -12.91 8.27
N TYR A 147 -0.24 -12.95 7.13
CA TYR A 147 -0.80 -14.19 6.60
C TYR A 147 0.25 -15.28 6.30
N GLU A 148 1.48 -14.86 6.01
CA GLU A 148 2.63 -15.69 5.70
C GLU A 148 3.86 -15.08 6.39
N PRO A 149 4.86 -15.88 6.77
CA PRO A 149 6.10 -15.36 7.33
C PRO A 149 6.74 -14.31 6.41
N TYR A 150 7.29 -13.25 7.00
CA TYR A 150 7.93 -12.18 6.25
C TYR A 150 9.08 -12.71 5.40
N ASN A 151 9.16 -12.27 4.14
CA ASN A 151 10.15 -12.75 3.18
C ASN A 151 11.27 -11.71 2.99
N ASN A 152 12.53 -12.16 3.07
CA ASN A 152 13.69 -11.29 2.85
C ASN A 152 13.69 -10.61 1.49
N ARG A 153 13.03 -11.20 0.47
CA ARG A 153 12.85 -10.56 -0.84
C ARG A 153 12.31 -9.14 -0.71
N GLU A 154 11.41 -8.89 0.23
CA GLU A 154 10.79 -7.59 0.40
C GLU A 154 11.82 -6.54 0.85
N CYS A 155 12.78 -6.92 1.71
CA CYS A 155 13.94 -6.08 2.05
C CYS A 155 14.94 -5.97 0.88
N LEU A 156 15.23 -7.10 0.23
CA LEU A 156 16.27 -7.20 -0.80
C LEU A 156 15.97 -6.36 -2.04
N GLN A 157 14.72 -5.93 -2.26
CA GLN A 157 14.37 -4.99 -3.30
C GLN A 157 15.19 -3.69 -3.26
N CYS A 158 15.53 -3.22 -2.05
CA CYS A 158 16.35 -2.02 -1.84
C CYS A 158 17.76 -2.35 -1.33
N HIS A 159 17.91 -3.46 -0.61
CA HIS A 159 19.19 -3.85 -0.02
C HIS A 159 20.10 -4.65 -0.98
N GLN A 160 19.55 -5.48 -1.87
CA GLN A 160 20.39 -6.28 -2.78
C GLN A 160 21.14 -5.38 -3.76
N GLY A 161 22.42 -5.65 -3.97
CA GLY A 161 23.29 -4.79 -4.79
C GLY A 161 23.78 -3.52 -4.10
N ALA A 162 23.25 -3.18 -2.91
CA ALA A 162 23.77 -2.06 -2.14
C ALA A 162 25.06 -2.47 -1.42
N ARG A 163 26.10 -1.64 -1.55
CA ARG A 163 27.39 -1.88 -0.88
C ARG A 163 27.25 -2.00 0.65
N SER A 164 26.39 -1.17 1.24
CA SER A 164 26.09 -1.20 2.68
C SER A 164 25.53 -2.54 3.13
N TYR A 165 24.76 -3.22 2.28
CA TYR A 165 24.23 -4.56 2.53
C TYR A 165 25.30 -5.62 2.23
N GLU A 166 25.86 -5.62 1.02
CA GLU A 166 26.73 -6.68 0.55
C GLU A 166 28.08 -6.72 1.26
N GLU A 167 28.64 -5.59 1.71
CA GLU A 167 29.94 -5.52 2.38
C GLU A 167 29.82 -5.38 3.91
N SER A 168 28.60 -5.38 4.47
CA SER A 168 28.40 -5.31 5.92
C SER A 168 29.13 -6.45 6.63
N ARG A 169 29.93 -6.10 7.65
CA ARG A 169 30.59 -7.10 8.52
C ARG A 169 29.58 -8.05 9.17
N HIS A 170 28.36 -7.57 9.42
CA HIS A 170 27.32 -8.35 10.11
C HIS A 170 26.68 -9.38 9.16
N HIS A 171 26.55 -9.09 7.87
CA HIS A 171 26.05 -10.06 6.87
C HIS A 171 27.12 -11.02 6.35
N ARG A 172 28.39 -10.78 6.69
CA ARG A 172 29.55 -11.61 6.32
C ARG A 172 30.24 -12.26 7.53
N LYS A 173 29.55 -12.31 8.67
CA LYS A 173 30.12 -12.88 9.90
C LYS A 173 30.48 -14.37 9.73
N GLU A 174 29.69 -15.09 8.93
CA GLU A 174 29.93 -16.46 8.50
C GLU A 174 30.06 -16.49 6.97
N GLU A 175 30.80 -17.46 6.42
CA GLU A 175 31.11 -17.55 4.99
C GLU A 175 29.85 -17.64 4.10
N ASP A 176 28.80 -18.31 4.58
CA ASP A 176 27.56 -18.56 3.84
C ASP A 176 26.37 -17.70 4.29
N MET A 177 26.57 -16.79 5.25
CA MET A 177 25.49 -16.00 5.86
C MET A 177 24.73 -15.18 4.83
N LEU A 178 25.44 -14.43 3.97
CA LEU A 178 24.82 -13.63 2.92
C LEU A 178 23.99 -14.50 1.95
N ALA A 179 24.46 -15.72 1.65
CA ALA A 179 23.73 -16.65 0.79
C ALA A 179 22.46 -17.18 1.48
N ARG A 180 22.51 -17.44 2.79
CA ARG A 180 21.35 -17.84 3.60
C ARG A 180 20.32 -16.72 3.72
N ILE A 181 20.76 -15.48 3.91
CA ILE A 181 19.87 -14.30 3.92
C ILE A 181 19.21 -14.14 2.54
N ASN A 182 19.98 -14.16 1.45
CA ASN A 182 19.47 -13.99 0.09
C ASN A 182 18.49 -15.10 -0.34
N SER A 183 18.63 -16.31 0.22
CA SER A 183 17.75 -17.45 -0.08
C SER A 183 16.56 -17.58 0.89
N ASN A 184 16.39 -16.62 1.80
CA ASN A 184 15.36 -16.64 2.86
C ASN A 184 15.52 -17.83 3.85
N ALA A 185 16.71 -18.44 3.91
CA ALA A 185 17.03 -19.50 4.87
C ALA A 185 17.43 -18.95 6.25
N LEU A 186 17.77 -17.67 6.33
CA LEU A 186 17.97 -16.89 7.55
C LEU A 186 17.22 -15.57 7.40
N SER A 187 16.21 -15.30 8.24
CA SER A 187 15.40 -14.09 8.15
C SER A 187 16.21 -12.83 8.49
N CYS A 188 15.94 -11.71 7.79
CA CYS A 188 16.44 -10.40 8.20
C CYS A 188 15.92 -10.02 9.60
N MET A 189 14.70 -10.45 9.92
CA MET A 189 13.99 -10.15 11.17
C MET A 189 14.23 -11.21 12.25
N GLU A 190 15.22 -12.08 12.09
CA GLU A 190 15.61 -13.06 13.11
C GLU A 190 16.19 -12.34 14.34
N SER A 191 16.06 -12.95 15.52
CA SER A 191 16.52 -12.33 16.77
C SER A 191 17.98 -11.85 16.69
N LYS A 192 18.22 -10.62 17.16
CA LYS A 192 19.50 -9.88 17.14
C LYS A 192 19.99 -9.46 15.76
N CYS A 193 19.11 -9.44 14.77
CA CYS A 193 19.37 -8.88 13.44
C CYS A 193 18.59 -7.57 13.29
N HIS A 194 17.48 -7.57 12.56
CA HIS A 194 16.54 -6.46 12.46
C HIS A 194 15.22 -6.87 13.13
N ASP A 195 15.26 -7.26 14.40
CA ASP A 195 14.15 -7.91 15.11
C ASP A 195 13.18 -6.95 15.81
N VAL A 196 13.50 -5.65 15.87
CA VAL A 196 12.58 -4.61 16.37
C VAL A 196 11.72 -4.13 15.20
N GLN A 197 10.47 -4.59 15.19
CA GLN A 197 9.53 -4.40 14.09
C GLN A 197 8.61 -3.22 14.38
N HIS A 198 7.30 -3.47 14.48
CA HIS A 198 6.35 -2.49 14.98
C HIS A 198 6.23 -2.50 16.51
N ASN A 199 6.52 -3.64 17.17
CA ASN A 199 6.49 -3.84 18.63
C ASN A 199 5.36 -3.06 19.32
N ILE A 200 4.13 -3.19 18.79
CA ILE A 200 2.98 -2.37 19.21
C ILE A 200 2.59 -2.58 20.67
N ASP A 201 2.96 -3.71 21.26
CA ASP A 201 2.77 -4.05 22.67
C ASP A 201 3.68 -3.26 23.62
N GLU A 202 4.79 -2.72 23.11
CA GLU A 202 5.79 -1.99 23.89
C GLU A 202 5.59 -0.47 23.76
N LEU A 203 4.72 0.02 22.86
CA LEU A 203 4.57 1.45 22.58
C LEU A 203 4.03 2.26 23.78
N ASP A 204 3.22 1.64 24.63
CA ASP A 204 2.70 2.28 25.85
C ASP A 204 3.80 2.56 26.90
N ASP A 205 4.98 1.92 26.76
CA ASP A 205 6.12 2.13 27.64
C ASP A 205 6.99 3.33 27.20
N TYR A 206 6.74 3.92 26.03
CA TYR A 206 7.46 5.09 25.52
C TYR A 206 6.84 6.40 26.00
N ASP A 207 7.66 7.34 26.47
CA ASP A 207 7.23 8.69 26.83
C ASP A 207 7.00 9.57 25.57
N GLU A 208 6.21 10.64 25.69
CA GLU A 208 5.87 11.54 24.55
C GLU A 208 7.10 12.17 23.86
N ASP A 209 8.21 12.35 24.58
CA ASP A 209 9.46 12.89 24.06
C ASP A 209 10.36 11.84 23.37
N GLU A 210 10.00 10.56 23.47
CA GLU A 210 10.63 9.45 22.74
C GLU A 210 9.96 9.18 21.38
N PHE A 211 8.98 10.00 21.00
CA PHE A 211 8.44 10.04 19.65
C PHE A 211 9.03 11.22 18.87
N TRP A 212 9.56 10.94 17.68
CA TRP A 212 10.04 11.93 16.73
C TRP A 212 8.92 12.91 16.37
N GLN A 213 9.13 14.16 16.75
CA GLN A 213 8.25 15.27 16.40
C GLN A 213 8.73 15.91 15.10
N GLU A 214 7.91 15.83 14.05
CA GLU A 214 8.20 16.54 12.81
C GLU A 214 8.25 18.05 13.08
N THR A 215 9.40 18.67 12.80
CA THR A 215 9.54 20.12 12.86
C THR A 215 8.76 20.71 11.69
N ILE A 216 7.51 21.09 11.93
CA ILE A 216 6.68 21.81 10.95
C ILE A 216 7.15 23.27 10.93
N ASP A 217 8.08 23.59 10.03
CA ASP A 217 8.43 24.97 9.63
C ASP A 217 7.66 25.42 8.39
#